data_AF-A0A386R0L5-F1
#
_entry.id   AF-A0A386R0L5-F1
#
_cell.length_a   1.000
_cell.length_b   1.000
_cell.length_c   1.000
_cell.angle_alpha   90.00
_cell.angle_beta   90.00
_cell.angle_gamma   90.00
#
_symmetry.space_group_name_H-M   'P 1'
#
loop_
_entity.id
_entity.type
_entity.pdbx_description
1 polymer ?
#
loop_
_entity_poly.entity_id
_entity_poly.type
_entity_poly.pdbx_seq_one_letter_code
_entity_poly.pdbx_strand_id
1 'polypeptide(L)'
;MTKDMCEVTCIHEDKVNRAKKDLAKQNPMDVAKVFKTLSDDTRVKIAYVLSLEGELCVCDVANIIESSTATASHHLRLLKNLGIATYRKEGKLVYYSLDDEHVKQLVEKAFLHQREVASIG
;
A
#
# COMPACT_ATOMS: atom_id res chain seq x y z
N MET A 1 -0.42 -16.90 32.53
CA MET A 1 -1.36 -15.81 32.23
C MET A 1 -0.66 -14.85 31.29
N THR A 2 -1.25 -14.56 30.14
CA THR A 2 -0.69 -13.68 29.11
C THR A 2 -0.54 -12.28 29.68
N LYS A 3 0.69 -11.76 29.69
CA LYS A 3 1.07 -10.47 30.30
C LYS A 3 0.52 -9.24 29.53
N ASP A 4 -0.24 -9.49 28.46
CA ASP A 4 -0.74 -8.49 27.49
C ASP A 4 -2.21 -8.11 27.71
N MET A 5 -2.79 -8.49 28.85
CA MET A 5 -4.18 -8.17 29.20
C MET A 5 -4.25 -7.39 30.50
N CYS A 6 -5.20 -6.46 30.59
CA CYS A 6 -5.49 -5.78 31.84
C CYS A 6 -6.04 -6.79 32.86
N GLU A 7 -5.45 -6.82 34.06
CA GLU A 7 -5.95 -7.63 35.19
C GLU A 7 -7.27 -7.07 35.76
N VAL A 8 -7.57 -5.80 35.49
CA VAL A 8 -8.80 -5.10 35.90
C VAL A 8 -9.33 -4.27 34.73
N THR A 9 -10.66 -4.21 34.58
CA THR A 9 -11.27 -3.31 33.61
C THR A 9 -11.07 -1.85 34.04
N CYS A 10 -10.26 -1.11 33.27
CA CYS A 10 -10.04 0.31 33.45
C CYS A 10 -10.29 1.03 32.11
N ILE A 11 -11.26 1.94 32.09
CA ILE A 11 -11.60 2.75 30.91
C ILE A 11 -11.26 4.21 31.22
N HIS A 12 -10.33 4.75 30.44
CA HIS A 12 -9.96 6.17 30.52
C HIS A 12 -10.91 6.98 29.62
N GLU A 13 -12.09 7.33 30.15
CA GLU A 13 -13.18 7.98 29.41
C GLU A 13 -12.72 9.17 28.55
N ASP A 14 -11.89 10.05 29.10
CA ASP A 14 -11.39 11.22 28.35
C ASP A 14 -10.58 10.82 27.11
N LYS A 15 -9.74 9.78 27.21
CA LYS A 15 -8.96 9.28 26.07
C LYS A 15 -9.87 8.61 25.04
N VAL A 16 -10.81 7.78 25.51
CA VAL A 16 -11.76 7.07 24.65
C VAL A 16 -12.66 8.03 23.88
N ASN A 17 -13.22 9.03 24.55
CA ASN A 17 -14.14 9.98 23.92
C ASN A 17 -13.42 10.87 22.90
N ARG A 18 -12.17 11.28 23.17
CA ARG A 18 -11.34 11.98 22.16
C ARG A 18 -11.08 11.10 20.94
N ALA A 19 -10.68 9.85 21.12
CA ALA A 19 -10.39 8.93 20.03
C ALA A 19 -11.65 8.61 19.20
N LYS A 20 -12.80 8.34 19.85
CA LYS A 20 -14.08 8.10 19.17
C LYS A 20 -14.50 9.30 18.32
N LYS A 21 -14.37 10.52 18.85
CA LYS A 21 -14.71 11.75 18.13
C LYS A 21 -13.85 11.96 16.90
N ASP A 22 -12.57 11.63 16.98
CA ASP A 22 -11.68 11.72 15.82
C ASP A 22 -11.97 10.64 14.78
N LEU A 23 -12.10 9.37 15.24
CA LEU A 23 -12.43 8.24 14.38
C LEU A 23 -13.74 8.43 13.62
N ALA A 24 -14.75 9.06 14.24
CA ALA A 24 -16.04 9.36 13.61
C ALA A 24 -15.93 10.30 12.39
N LYS A 25 -14.80 11.00 12.22
CA LYS A 25 -14.53 11.86 11.05
C LYS A 25 -13.82 11.12 9.93
N GLN A 26 -13.38 9.89 10.16
CA GLN A 26 -12.60 9.10 9.23
C GLN A 26 -13.49 8.03 8.58
N ASN A 27 -13.03 7.48 7.45
CA ASN A 27 -13.62 6.28 6.86
C ASN A 27 -12.61 5.11 6.84
N PRO A 28 -12.49 4.34 7.93
CA PRO A 28 -11.56 3.22 8.01
C PRO A 28 -11.80 2.14 6.94
N MET A 29 -13.05 2.00 6.45
CA MET A 29 -13.35 1.00 5.42
C MET A 29 -12.65 1.29 4.10
N ASP A 30 -12.52 2.56 3.72
CA ASP A 30 -11.81 2.93 2.49
C ASP A 30 -10.30 2.78 2.64
N VAL A 31 -9.75 3.13 3.81
CA VAL A 31 -8.33 2.91 4.13
C VAL A 31 -8.02 1.40 4.16
N ALA A 32 -8.92 0.57 4.67
CA ALA A 32 -8.75 -0.89 4.66
C ALA A 32 -8.70 -1.47 3.24
N LYS A 33 -9.44 -0.89 2.27
CA LYS A 33 -9.35 -1.30 0.86
C LYS A 33 -7.96 -0.99 0.27
N VAL A 34 -7.37 0.15 0.61
CA VAL A 34 -5.99 0.49 0.24
C VAL A 34 -5.03 -0.56 0.77
N PHE A 35 -5.08 -0.88 2.06
CA PHE A 35 -4.20 -1.90 2.65
C PHE A 35 -4.42 -3.29 2.07
N LYS A 36 -5.67 -3.69 1.82
CA LYS A 36 -5.98 -4.97 1.14
C LYS A 36 -5.42 -5.03 -0.28
N THR A 37 -5.34 -3.89 -0.96
CA THR A 37 -4.67 -3.82 -2.27
C THR A 37 -3.19 -4.10 -2.12
N LEU A 38 -2.56 -3.48 -1.12
CA LEU A 38 -1.13 -3.63 -0.81
C LEU A 38 -0.80 -4.86 0.05
N SER A 39 -1.72 -5.81 0.23
CA SER A 39 -1.47 -7.04 1.01
C SER A 39 -1.03 -8.23 0.13
N ASP A 40 -0.80 -8.01 -1.15
CA ASP A 40 -0.43 -9.02 -2.15
C ASP A 40 1.00 -8.80 -2.59
N ASP A 41 1.81 -9.85 -2.49
CA ASP A 41 3.25 -9.80 -2.73
C ASP A 41 3.59 -9.21 -4.12
N THR A 42 2.90 -9.66 -5.17
CA THR A 42 3.12 -9.15 -6.53
C THR A 42 2.76 -7.67 -6.64
N ARG A 43 1.63 -7.24 -6.07
CA ARG A 43 1.24 -5.81 -6.10
C ARG A 43 2.20 -4.94 -5.29
N VAL A 44 2.72 -5.43 -4.17
CA VAL A 44 3.74 -4.74 -3.37
C VAL A 44 5.05 -4.59 -4.14
N LYS A 45 5.50 -5.66 -4.82
CA LYS A 45 6.67 -5.61 -5.71
C LYS A 45 6.50 -4.55 -6.81
N ILE A 46 5.37 -4.54 -7.50
CA ILE A 46 5.07 -3.56 -8.54
C ILE A 46 5.09 -2.13 -7.97
N ALA A 47 4.41 -1.90 -6.84
CA ALA A 47 4.36 -0.57 -6.23
C ALA A 47 5.76 -0.07 -5.81
N TYR A 48 6.61 -0.96 -5.30
CA TYR A 48 7.99 -0.65 -4.95
C TYR A 48 8.84 -0.26 -6.17
N VAL A 49 8.77 -1.00 -7.26
CA VAL A 49 9.60 -0.66 -8.44
C VAL A 49 9.10 0.61 -9.14
N LEU A 50 7.79 0.89 -9.08
CA LEU A 50 7.24 2.18 -9.50
C LEU A 50 7.69 3.33 -8.60
N SER A 51 7.90 3.11 -7.30
CA SER A 51 8.44 4.17 -6.41
C SER A 51 9.90 4.51 -6.72
N LEU A 52 10.67 3.56 -7.26
CA LEU A 52 12.07 3.74 -7.64
C LEU A 52 12.22 4.46 -8.99
N GLU A 53 11.52 3.99 -10.03
CA GLU A 53 11.74 4.44 -11.41
C GLU A 53 10.79 5.57 -11.84
N GLY A 54 9.78 5.90 -11.02
CA GLY A 54 8.76 6.90 -11.33
C GLY A 54 7.68 6.37 -12.27
N GLU A 55 8.07 5.85 -13.44
CA GLU A 55 7.15 5.20 -14.38
C GLU A 55 7.77 3.99 -15.10
N LEU A 56 6.95 2.99 -15.37
CA LEU A 56 7.34 1.77 -16.08
C LEU A 56 6.24 1.33 -17.04
N CYS A 57 6.61 0.81 -18.21
CA CYS A 57 5.60 0.25 -19.12
C CYS A 57 5.17 -1.15 -18.67
N VAL A 58 4.03 -1.63 -19.17
CA VAL A 58 3.51 -2.97 -18.82
C VAL A 58 4.52 -4.08 -19.10
N CYS A 59 5.34 -3.95 -20.15
CA CYS A 59 6.38 -4.93 -20.49
C CYS A 59 7.51 -4.94 -19.45
N ASP A 60 7.95 -3.76 -19.00
CA ASP A 60 8.99 -3.64 -17.97
C ASP A 60 8.50 -4.27 -16.66
N VAL A 61 7.29 -3.91 -16.24
CA VAL A 61 6.67 -4.48 -15.04
C VAL A 61 6.58 -5.99 -15.15
N ALA A 62 6.12 -6.53 -16.28
CA ALA A 62 6.00 -7.96 -16.51
C ALA A 62 7.36 -8.67 -16.40
N ASN A 63 8.42 -8.08 -16.95
CA ASN A 63 9.77 -8.63 -16.88
C ASN A 63 10.30 -8.64 -15.43
N ILE A 64 10.12 -7.53 -14.71
CA ILE A 64 10.58 -7.36 -13.32
C ILE A 64 9.92 -8.34 -12.36
N ILE A 65 8.61 -8.59 -12.51
CA ILE A 65 7.89 -9.55 -11.65
C ILE A 65 7.90 -10.98 -12.21
N GLU A 66 8.67 -11.23 -13.27
CA GLU A 66 8.82 -12.54 -13.92
C GLU A 66 7.46 -13.17 -14.31
N SER A 67 6.58 -12.38 -14.94
CA SER A 67 5.24 -12.81 -15.31
C SER A 67 4.86 -12.46 -16.75
N SER A 68 3.69 -12.92 -17.20
CA SER A 68 3.15 -12.52 -18.50
C SER A 68 2.68 -11.05 -18.49
N THR A 69 2.68 -10.40 -19.64
CA THR A 69 2.11 -9.05 -19.80
C THR A 69 0.63 -8.98 -19.46
N ALA A 70 -0.12 -10.06 -19.66
CA ALA A 70 -1.52 -10.17 -19.24
C ALA A 70 -1.66 -10.15 -17.72
N THR A 71 -0.80 -10.89 -17.01
CA THR A 71 -0.74 -10.93 -15.54
C THR A 71 -0.36 -9.56 -14.97
N ALA A 72 0.73 -8.96 -15.47
CA ALA A 72 1.16 -7.63 -15.06
C ALA A 72 0.06 -6.57 -15.29
N SER A 73 -0.57 -6.59 -16.47
CA SER A 73 -1.69 -5.69 -16.81
C SER A 73 -2.87 -5.85 -15.84
N HIS A 74 -3.19 -7.08 -15.42
CA HIS A 74 -4.22 -7.33 -14.43
C HIS A 74 -3.87 -6.69 -13.07
N HIS A 75 -2.65 -6.89 -12.56
CA HIS A 75 -2.22 -6.29 -11.30
C HIS A 75 -2.17 -4.75 -11.37
N LEU A 76 -1.65 -4.19 -12.45
CA LEU A 76 -1.61 -2.74 -12.67
C LEU A 76 -3.01 -2.13 -12.76
N ARG A 77 -3.96 -2.83 -13.38
CA ARG A 77 -5.37 -2.40 -13.41
C ARG A 77 -6.01 -2.43 -12.02
N LEU A 78 -5.72 -3.44 -11.21
CA LEU A 78 -6.21 -3.50 -9.83
C LEU A 78 -5.64 -2.35 -8.99
N LEU A 79 -4.34 -2.10 -9.08
CA LEU A 79 -3.68 -0.97 -8.42
C LEU A 79 -4.32 0.36 -8.83
N LYS A 80 -4.58 0.53 -10.13
CA LYS A 80 -5.22 1.74 -10.65
C LYS A 80 -6.67 1.91 -10.20
N ASN A 81 -7.46 0.84 -10.22
CA ASN A 81 -8.86 0.90 -9.78
C ASN A 81 -9.01 1.24 -8.29
N LEU A 82 -7.95 1.09 -7.51
CA LEU A 82 -7.92 1.30 -6.07
C LEU A 82 -7.11 2.55 -5.68
N GLY A 83 -6.77 3.40 -6.65
CA GLY A 83 -6.11 4.70 -6.41
C GLY A 83 -4.64 4.60 -6.03
N ILE A 84 -3.96 3.48 -6.33
CA ILE A 84 -2.53 3.28 -6.01
C ILE A 84 -1.65 3.66 -7.20
N ALA A 85 -2.14 3.46 -8.42
CA ALA A 85 -1.39 3.73 -9.63
C ALA A 85 -2.23 4.55 -10.62
N THR A 86 -1.55 5.32 -11.44
CA THR A 86 -2.12 5.97 -12.62
C THR A 86 -1.39 5.50 -13.87
N TYR A 87 -1.85 5.91 -15.04
CA TYR A 87 -1.16 5.61 -16.28
C TYR A 87 -1.26 6.75 -17.28
N ARG A 88 -0.26 6.81 -18.16
CA ARG A 88 -0.26 7.64 -19.36
C ARG A 88 0.00 6.78 -20.60
N LYS A 89 -0.41 7.29 -21.76
CA LYS A 89 -0.16 6.65 -23.05
C LYS A 89 0.83 7.48 -23.85
N GLU A 90 1.80 6.80 -24.45
CA GLU A 90 2.76 7.41 -25.36
C GLU A 90 2.94 6.52 -26.59
N GLY A 91 2.39 6.97 -27.71
CA GLY A 91 2.29 6.15 -28.92
C GLY A 91 1.54 4.84 -28.66
N LYS A 92 2.23 3.71 -28.80
CA LYS A 92 1.69 2.36 -28.57
C LYS A 92 1.93 1.83 -27.14
N LEU A 93 2.65 2.58 -26.31
CA LEU A 93 3.05 2.17 -24.97
C LEU A 93 2.13 2.74 -23.90
N VAL A 94 1.93 1.97 -22.83
CA VAL A 94 1.19 2.36 -21.63
C VAL A 94 2.17 2.34 -20.48
N TYR A 95 2.44 3.51 -19.91
CA TYR A 95 3.31 3.70 -18.76
C TYR A 95 2.46 3.87 -17.51
N TYR A 96 2.80 3.13 -16.45
CA TYR A 96 2.19 3.26 -15.14
C TYR A 96 3.16 3.97 -14.19
N SER A 97 2.60 4.75 -13.29
CA SER A 97 3.30 5.39 -12.17
C SER A 97 2.45 5.25 -10.91
N LEU A 98 3.02 5.53 -9.73
CA LEU A 98 2.20 5.70 -8.53
C LEU A 98 1.25 6.91 -8.70
N ASP A 99 0.09 6.84 -8.07
CA ASP A 99 -0.98 7.86 -8.25
C ASP A 99 -0.55 9.24 -7.74
N ASP A 100 0.08 9.28 -6.56
CA ASP A 100 0.59 10.51 -5.97
C ASP A 100 1.80 10.26 -5.03
N GLU A 101 2.29 11.36 -4.46
CA GLU A 101 3.40 11.36 -3.51
C GLU A 101 3.04 10.67 -2.17
N HIS A 102 1.77 10.67 -1.75
CA HIS A 102 1.36 10.01 -0.52
C HIS A 102 1.44 8.49 -0.66
N VAL A 103 1.02 7.94 -1.81
CA VAL A 103 1.16 6.52 -2.12
C VAL A 103 2.64 6.12 -2.15
N LYS A 104 3.48 6.93 -2.78
CA LYS A 104 4.94 6.71 -2.79
C LYS A 104 5.50 6.63 -1.38
N GLN A 105 5.21 7.62 -0.54
CA GLN A 105 5.67 7.64 0.84
C GLN A 105 5.14 6.46 1.66
N LEU A 106 3.90 6.03 1.44
CA LEU A 106 3.34 4.87 2.11
C LEU A 106 4.15 3.60 1.80
N VAL A 107 4.45 3.37 0.52
CA VAL A 107 5.24 2.22 0.06
C VAL A 107 6.66 2.30 0.62
N GLU A 108 7.35 3.42 0.45
CA GLU A 108 8.73 3.59 0.93
C GLU A 108 8.86 3.42 2.45
N LYS A 109 7.92 4.00 3.22
CA LYS A 109 7.90 3.84 4.68
C LYS A 109 7.64 2.39 5.10
N ALA A 110 6.79 1.66 4.39
CA ALA A 110 6.54 0.25 4.69
C ALA A 110 7.83 -0.58 4.54
N PHE A 111 8.57 -0.40 3.45
CA PHE A 111 9.85 -1.09 3.24
C PHE A 111 10.93 -0.62 4.22
N LEU A 112 11.03 0.68 4.50
CA LEU A 112 11.96 1.21 5.50
C LEU A 112 11.72 0.57 6.87
N HIS A 113 10.46 0.57 7.33
CA HIS A 113 10.09 -0.01 8.61
C HIS A 113 10.38 -1.52 8.67
N GLN A 114 10.09 -2.27 7.60
CA GLN A 114 10.39 -3.69 7.55
C GLN A 114 11.90 -3.98 7.75
N ARG A 115 12.78 -3.14 7.20
CA ARG A 115 14.23 -3.26 7.43
C ARG A 115 14.60 -2.97 8.88
N GLU A 116 13.97 -1.97 9.50
CA GLU A 116 14.20 -1.65 10.92
C GLU A 116 13.81 -2.83 11.81
N VAL A 117 12.65 -3.44 11.57
CA VAL A 117 12.19 -4.64 12.31
C VAL A 117 13.13 -5.81 12.07
N ALA A 118 13.56 -6.05 10.83
CA ALA A 118 14.54 -7.09 10.50
C ALA A 118 15.94 -6.84 11.09
N SER A 119 16.24 -5.61 11.52
CA SER A 119 17.50 -5.26 12.19
C SER A 119 17.45 -5.48 13.70
N ILE A 120 16.25 -5.67 14.26
CA ILE A 120 16.00 -5.86 15.70
C ILE A 120 15.83 -7.34 16.07
N GLY A 121 15.53 -8.21 15.09
CA GLY A 121 15.42 -9.66 15.25
C GLY A 121 16.70 -10.39 14.88
#